data_AF-A0A0G1WMH6-F1
#
_entry.id   AF-A0A0G1WMH6-F1
#
_cell.length_a   1.000
_cell.length_b   1.000
_cell.length_c   1.000
_cell.angle_alpha   90.00
_cell.angle_beta   90.00
_cell.angle_gamma   90.00
#
_symmetry.space_group_name_H-M   'P 1'
#
loop_
_entity.id
_entity.type
_entity.pdbx_description
1 polymer ?
#
loop_
_entity_poly.entity_id
_entity_poly.type
_entity_poly.pdbx_seq_one_letter_code
_entity_poly.pdbx_strand_id
1 'polypeptide(L)'
;MENFRKKSDELPNKEHTAPAGASRRMFIKTLGAGALIAAVVGAGKQVAENDGERILGETISREQEEVALAKARERLRNDFGIEVDFSPLQPHEKEEHGLQGERVEYVVEKRRVCEALLDAFAYYPPVIYKKEAFISIVRVMDSLTLEGESARERIQGIADVEGVLHLQHIEHEGVFPLARRGPLGQLGRENLDKEEFIRTFHHELFHELDDIDDAEWIEQTRGSLSGDISVAQLPYLYREELDKVVKNPAISPEERSAARSESVNNSPIGFATDDGRDNPWEDKATIAEFLLGDPGQFGSPESRDPVLAKKIKFVEKFYFLKSRGIIDEGYWETIRRAKGNSEMAARYHKERSRTLALLSDEVLRDYVRQEIGDQLDDVALKSWREDIMLGIPQAAQ
;
A
#
# COMPACT_ATOMS: atom_id res chain seq x y z
N MET A 1 -4.30 48.44 33.19
CA MET A 1 -4.64 49.07 31.90
C MET A 1 -5.57 48.12 31.18
N GLU A 2 -6.80 48.60 30.99
CA GLU A 2 -7.76 48.31 29.92
C GLU A 2 -8.18 46.87 29.59
N ASN A 3 -9.41 46.59 30.02
CA ASN A 3 -10.32 45.54 29.55
C ASN A 3 -10.63 45.68 28.05
N PHE A 4 -10.41 44.61 27.27
CA PHE A 4 -11.06 44.43 25.97
C PHE A 4 -11.98 43.19 26.00
N ARG A 5 -13.24 43.48 26.32
CA ARG A 5 -14.39 42.57 26.27
C ARG A 5 -14.96 42.65 24.85
N LYS A 6 -14.72 41.65 24.00
CA LYS A 6 -15.40 41.55 22.69
C LYS A 6 -16.73 40.81 22.87
N LYS A 7 -17.80 41.50 22.44
CA LYS A 7 -19.18 41.03 22.32
C LYS A 7 -19.25 39.87 21.31
N SER A 8 -19.91 38.79 21.71
CA SER A 8 -20.44 37.78 20.80
C SER A 8 -21.80 38.25 20.31
N ASP A 9 -21.90 38.59 19.03
CA ASP A 9 -23.16 38.91 18.38
C ASP A 9 -23.91 37.61 18.06
N GLU A 10 -25.16 37.57 18.53
CA GLU A 10 -26.16 36.53 18.32
C GLU A 10 -26.54 36.46 16.83
N LEU A 11 -26.50 35.26 16.25
CA LEU A 11 -27.07 34.99 14.94
C LEU A 11 -28.56 34.64 15.08
N PRO A 12 -29.46 35.24 14.29
CA PRO A 12 -30.89 34.99 14.39
C PRO A 12 -31.28 33.66 13.75
N ASN A 13 -32.03 32.88 14.53
CA ASN A 13 -32.83 31.74 14.12
C ASN A 13 -33.78 32.14 12.98
N LYS A 14 -33.65 31.51 11.80
CA LYS A 14 -34.66 31.58 10.74
C LYS A 14 -35.18 30.17 10.46
N GLU A 15 -36.31 29.88 11.09
CA GLU A 15 -37.25 28.87 10.66
C GLU A 15 -37.75 29.21 9.25
N HIS A 16 -37.61 28.27 8.32
CA HIS A 16 -38.33 28.29 7.05
C HIS A 16 -39.24 27.06 7.00
N THR A 17 -40.52 27.31 7.28
CA THR A 17 -41.66 26.47 6.91
C THR A 17 -42.15 26.89 5.53
N ALA A 18 -42.29 25.93 4.60
CA ALA A 18 -43.21 25.94 3.46
C ALA A 18 -43.21 24.53 2.79
N PRO A 19 -44.14 24.20 1.87
CA PRO A 19 -45.41 23.55 2.18
C PRO A 19 -45.57 22.19 1.48
N ALA A 20 -46.61 21.47 1.92
CA ALA A 20 -47.07 20.23 1.32
C ALA A 20 -47.68 20.40 -0.08
N GLY A 21 -47.44 19.41 -0.95
CA GLY A 21 -48.38 18.95 -1.96
C GLY A 21 -48.17 19.43 -3.40
N ALA A 22 -47.59 18.56 -4.25
CA ALA A 22 -48.35 17.84 -5.29
C ALA A 22 -47.45 17.35 -6.46
N SER A 23 -47.73 16.11 -6.87
CA SER A 23 -47.58 15.58 -8.23
C SER A 23 -46.16 15.30 -8.78
N ARG A 24 -45.73 14.04 -8.67
CA ARG A 24 -44.99 13.33 -9.74
C ARG A 24 -45.33 11.83 -9.69
N ARG A 25 -46.41 11.48 -10.39
CA ARG A 25 -46.66 10.12 -10.90
C ARG A 25 -45.86 9.92 -12.19
N MET A 26 -45.47 8.67 -12.44
CA MET A 26 -44.75 8.12 -13.60
C MET A 26 -43.23 8.15 -13.51
N PHE A 27 -42.63 7.07 -12.99
CA PHE A 27 -41.90 6.06 -13.80
C PHE A 27 -41.26 5.00 -12.89
N ILE A 28 -42.04 4.03 -12.41
CA ILE A 28 -41.53 2.70 -12.03
C ILE A 28 -42.56 1.70 -12.54
N LYS A 29 -42.31 1.14 -13.71
CA LYS A 29 -43.04 -0.01 -14.28
C LYS A 29 -42.05 -0.87 -15.06
N THR A 30 -41.16 -1.56 -14.35
CA THR A 30 -40.44 -2.75 -14.88
C THR A 30 -39.75 -3.56 -13.78
N LEU A 31 -40.42 -3.80 -12.64
CA LEU A 31 -40.04 -4.87 -11.70
C LEU A 31 -41.33 -5.53 -11.19
N GLY A 32 -41.97 -6.28 -12.09
CA GLY A 32 -43.23 -6.93 -11.82
C GLY A 32 -43.36 -8.20 -12.66
N ALA A 33 -42.51 -9.19 -12.39
CA ALA A 33 -42.65 -10.54 -12.94
C ALA A 33 -42.03 -11.63 -12.02
N GLY A 34 -41.93 -11.40 -10.70
CA GLY A 34 -41.26 -12.34 -9.79
C GLY A 34 -42.03 -12.68 -8.50
N ALA A 35 -43.32 -12.36 -8.40
CA ALA A 35 -44.08 -12.61 -7.18
C ALA A 35 -45.55 -12.89 -7.48
N LEU A 36 -45.86 -14.01 -8.15
CA LEU A 36 -47.25 -14.46 -8.29
C LEU A 36 -47.42 -15.91 -8.77
N ILE A 37 -46.64 -16.88 -8.27
CA ILE A 37 -47.04 -18.31 -8.30
C ILE A 37 -46.58 -18.98 -7.00
N ALA A 38 -47.19 -18.59 -5.88
CA ALA A 38 -47.06 -19.31 -4.61
C ALA A 38 -48.46 -19.57 -4.04
N ALA A 39 -49.33 -20.15 -4.86
CA ALA A 39 -50.55 -20.79 -4.41
C ALA A 39 -51.07 -21.67 -5.54
N VAL A 40 -51.37 -22.93 -5.21
CA VAL A 40 -52.11 -23.93 -5.99
C VAL A 40 -51.24 -25.05 -6.60
N VAL A 41 -51.34 -26.23 -5.93
CA VAL A 41 -50.88 -27.60 -6.31
C VAL A 41 -49.38 -27.83 -6.18
N GLY A 42 -48.82 -28.81 -5.47
CA GLY A 42 -49.28 -30.07 -4.87
C GLY A 42 -48.01 -30.92 -4.72
N ALA A 43 -47.95 -31.76 -3.69
CA ALA A 43 -46.75 -32.52 -3.30
C ALA A 43 -46.04 -33.22 -4.48
N GLY A 44 -44.75 -32.92 -4.68
CA GLY A 44 -43.86 -33.67 -5.58
C GLY A 44 -43.21 -32.88 -6.71
N LYS A 45 -42.46 -31.81 -6.42
CA LYS A 45 -41.40 -31.22 -7.27
C LYS A 45 -40.69 -30.15 -6.44
N GLN A 46 -39.58 -30.51 -5.78
CA GLN A 46 -38.91 -29.62 -4.83
C GLN A 46 -37.39 -29.56 -5.03
N VAL A 47 -36.94 -29.67 -6.30
CA VAL A 47 -35.51 -29.53 -6.63
C VAL A 47 -35.29 -28.71 -7.92
N ALA A 48 -36.25 -28.65 -8.86
CA ALA A 48 -36.04 -28.00 -10.16
C ALA A 48 -36.38 -26.49 -10.22
N GLU A 49 -37.11 -25.93 -9.25
CA GLU A 49 -37.47 -24.49 -9.26
C GLU A 49 -36.38 -23.59 -8.66
N ASN A 50 -35.36 -24.14 -8.00
CA ASN A 50 -34.30 -23.33 -7.38
C ASN A 50 -33.07 -23.11 -8.27
N ASP A 51 -32.83 -23.93 -9.30
CA ASP A 51 -31.63 -23.77 -10.12
C ASP A 51 -31.76 -22.63 -11.14
N GLY A 52 -32.94 -22.42 -11.73
CA GLY A 52 -33.14 -21.34 -12.70
C GLY A 52 -33.03 -19.94 -12.08
N GLU A 53 -33.66 -19.74 -10.91
CA GLU A 53 -33.57 -18.46 -10.17
C GLU A 53 -32.17 -18.23 -9.58
N ARG A 54 -31.50 -19.29 -9.12
CA ARG A 54 -30.10 -19.24 -8.69
C ARG A 54 -29.16 -18.91 -9.84
N ILE A 55 -29.29 -19.56 -10.99
CA ILE A 55 -28.48 -19.29 -12.19
C ILE A 55 -28.73 -17.86 -12.69
N LEU A 56 -29.99 -17.40 -12.72
CA LEU A 56 -30.32 -16.05 -13.15
C LEU A 56 -29.78 -15.00 -12.15
N GLY A 57 -29.89 -15.26 -10.85
CA GLY A 57 -29.33 -14.42 -9.80
C GLY A 57 -27.81 -14.36 -9.84
N GLU A 58 -27.14 -15.50 -10.05
CA GLU A 58 -25.70 -15.60 -10.27
C GLU A 58 -25.29 -14.85 -11.55
N THR A 59 -26.07 -14.94 -12.63
CA THR A 59 -25.79 -14.24 -13.90
C THR A 59 -25.92 -12.72 -13.77
N ILE A 60 -27.00 -12.22 -13.15
CA ILE A 60 -27.21 -10.78 -12.94
C ILE A 60 -26.13 -10.22 -12.00
N SER A 61 -25.79 -10.95 -10.95
CA SER A 61 -24.70 -10.58 -10.03
C SER A 61 -23.37 -10.52 -10.78
N ARG A 62 -23.11 -11.50 -11.67
CA ARG A 62 -21.90 -11.53 -12.50
C ARG A 62 -21.77 -10.31 -13.40
N GLU A 63 -22.81 -9.97 -14.15
CA GLU A 63 -22.79 -8.81 -15.06
C GLU A 63 -22.48 -7.51 -14.29
N GLN A 64 -23.09 -7.34 -13.12
CA GLN A 64 -22.83 -6.18 -12.25
C GLN A 64 -21.37 -6.13 -11.77
N GLU A 65 -20.82 -7.26 -11.33
CA GLU A 65 -19.45 -7.35 -10.86
C GLU A 65 -18.43 -7.20 -12.01
N GLU A 66 -18.72 -7.70 -13.22
CA GLU A 66 -17.87 -7.51 -14.41
C GLU A 66 -17.82 -6.03 -14.83
N VAL A 67 -18.95 -5.32 -14.80
CA VAL A 67 -19.00 -3.87 -15.04
C VAL A 67 -18.21 -3.11 -13.98
N ALA A 68 -18.36 -3.49 -12.71
CA ALA A 68 -17.63 -2.86 -11.61
C ALA A 68 -16.11 -3.11 -11.69
N LEU A 69 -15.69 -4.33 -12.02
CA LEU A 69 -14.30 -4.68 -12.30
C LEU A 69 -13.73 -3.88 -13.48
N ALA A 70 -14.47 -3.79 -14.59
CA ALA A 70 -14.05 -3.01 -15.76
C ALA A 70 -13.84 -1.54 -15.41
N LYS A 71 -14.75 -0.95 -14.62
CA LYS A 71 -14.63 0.42 -14.12
C LYS A 71 -13.41 0.61 -13.20
N ALA A 72 -13.12 -0.35 -12.31
CA ALA A 72 -11.94 -0.29 -11.45
C ALA A 72 -10.63 -0.33 -12.25
N ARG A 73 -10.54 -1.22 -13.25
CA ARG A 73 -9.39 -1.30 -14.17
C ARG A 73 -9.24 -0.04 -15.00
N GLU A 74 -10.34 0.52 -15.49
CA GLU A 74 -10.32 1.78 -16.22
C GLU A 74 -9.81 2.93 -15.35
N ARG A 75 -10.21 3.00 -14.07
CA ARG A 75 -9.66 3.98 -13.13
C ARG A 75 -8.16 3.80 -12.91
N LEU A 76 -7.67 2.57 -12.70
CA LEU A 76 -6.22 2.32 -12.56
C LEU A 76 -5.44 2.81 -13.77
N ARG A 77 -5.95 2.55 -14.99
CA ARG A 77 -5.34 3.03 -16.23
C ARG A 77 -5.41 4.54 -16.37
N ASN A 78 -6.56 5.16 -16.09
CA ASN A 78 -6.77 6.60 -16.33
C ASN A 78 -6.09 7.46 -15.26
N ASP A 79 -6.22 7.08 -13.99
CA ASP A 79 -5.73 7.86 -12.85
C ASP A 79 -4.23 7.62 -12.62
N PHE A 80 -3.77 6.37 -12.82
CA PHE A 80 -2.40 5.97 -12.52
C PHE A 80 -1.60 5.50 -13.74
N GLY A 81 -2.21 5.26 -14.91
CA GLY A 81 -1.49 4.68 -16.04
C GLY A 81 -1.07 3.23 -15.81
N ILE A 82 -1.79 2.51 -14.93
CA ILE A 82 -1.52 1.12 -14.57
C ILE A 82 -2.54 0.20 -15.24
N GLU A 83 -2.05 -0.75 -16.01
CA GLU A 83 -2.87 -1.83 -16.56
C GLU A 83 -2.89 -3.03 -15.60
N VAL A 84 -4.04 -3.65 -15.37
CA VAL A 84 -4.12 -4.89 -14.57
C VAL A 84 -4.38 -6.06 -15.50
N ASP A 85 -3.51 -7.06 -15.44
CA ASP A 85 -3.54 -8.27 -16.25
C ASP A 85 -3.86 -9.48 -15.36
N PHE A 86 -5.00 -10.13 -15.63
CA PHE A 86 -5.42 -11.37 -14.98
C PHE A 86 -5.28 -12.58 -15.92
N SER A 87 -4.55 -12.43 -17.04
CA SER A 87 -4.37 -13.53 -18.00
C SER A 87 -3.43 -14.59 -17.41
N PRO A 88 -3.65 -15.88 -17.70
CA PRO A 88 -2.78 -16.93 -17.21
C PRO A 88 -1.37 -16.81 -17.80
N LEU A 89 -0.32 -17.13 -17.02
CA LEU A 89 1.06 -17.09 -17.51
C LEU A 89 1.38 -18.26 -18.44
N GLN A 90 0.77 -19.42 -18.19
CA GLN A 90 0.99 -20.63 -18.98
C GLN A 90 -0.35 -21.22 -19.46
N PRO A 91 -0.42 -21.79 -20.67
CA PRO A 91 -1.66 -22.37 -21.23
C PRO A 91 -2.28 -23.51 -20.42
N HIS A 92 -1.58 -24.01 -19.39
CA HIS A 92 -1.97 -25.12 -18.54
C HIS A 92 -2.17 -24.73 -17.07
N GLU A 93 -2.19 -23.43 -16.76
CA GLU A 93 -2.85 -22.98 -15.53
C GLU A 93 -4.30 -23.48 -15.58
N LYS A 94 -4.63 -24.45 -14.73
CA LYS A 94 -5.93 -25.12 -14.77
C LYS A 94 -7.03 -24.08 -14.54
N GLU A 95 -7.90 -23.87 -15.54
CA GLU A 95 -9.10 -23.00 -15.47
C GLU A 95 -10.06 -23.38 -14.31
N GLU A 96 -9.87 -24.56 -13.70
CA GLU A 96 -10.73 -25.09 -12.64
C GLU A 96 -10.52 -24.42 -11.26
N HIS A 97 -9.45 -23.62 -11.07
CA HIS A 97 -9.12 -23.04 -9.75
C HIS A 97 -8.73 -21.56 -9.83
N GLY A 98 -9.21 -20.76 -8.87
CA GLY A 98 -8.70 -19.41 -8.62
C GLY A 98 -9.23 -18.32 -9.57
N LEU A 99 -8.42 -17.28 -9.79
CA LEU A 99 -8.80 -16.10 -10.58
C LEU A 99 -9.19 -16.44 -12.02
N GLN A 100 -8.85 -17.62 -12.55
CA GLN A 100 -9.25 -18.04 -13.89
C GLN A 100 -10.67 -18.65 -14.00
N GLY A 101 -11.37 -18.89 -12.89
CA GLY A 101 -12.67 -19.56 -12.94
C GLY A 101 -13.85 -18.68 -13.37
N GLU A 102 -14.96 -19.33 -13.74
CA GLU A 102 -16.20 -18.67 -14.22
C GLU A 102 -17.19 -18.26 -13.11
N ARG A 103 -16.88 -18.53 -11.84
CA ARG A 103 -17.78 -18.20 -10.73
C ARG A 103 -17.74 -16.70 -10.42
N VAL A 104 -18.89 -16.14 -10.01
CA VAL A 104 -19.04 -14.73 -9.56
C VAL A 104 -17.99 -14.35 -8.51
N GLU A 105 -17.69 -15.26 -7.59
CA GLU A 105 -16.73 -15.07 -6.50
C GLU A 105 -15.35 -14.60 -7.02
N TYR A 106 -14.91 -15.12 -8.16
CA TYR A 106 -13.63 -14.73 -8.75
C TYR A 106 -13.67 -13.35 -9.39
N VAL A 107 -14.81 -12.95 -9.96
CA VAL A 107 -14.98 -11.57 -10.49
C VAL A 107 -14.97 -10.56 -9.34
N VAL A 108 -15.64 -10.90 -8.23
CA VAL A 108 -15.64 -10.09 -6.99
C VAL A 108 -14.22 -9.95 -6.45
N GLU A 109 -13.44 -11.04 -6.41
CA GLU A 109 -12.06 -11.03 -5.95
C GLU A 109 -11.16 -10.16 -6.83
N LYS A 110 -11.22 -10.33 -8.16
CA LYS A 110 -10.50 -9.46 -9.12
C LYS A 110 -10.83 -7.98 -8.90
N ARG A 111 -12.10 -7.65 -8.66
CA ARG A 111 -12.52 -6.28 -8.38
C ARG A 111 -11.91 -5.77 -7.08
N ARG A 112 -11.97 -6.57 -6.01
CA ARG A 112 -11.38 -6.21 -4.70
C ARG A 112 -9.87 -5.95 -4.81
N VAL A 113 -9.14 -6.75 -5.58
CA VAL A 113 -7.72 -6.52 -5.87
C VAL A 113 -7.52 -5.18 -6.59
N CYS A 114 -8.32 -4.87 -7.62
CA CYS A 114 -8.24 -3.57 -8.29
C CYS A 114 -8.55 -2.40 -7.34
N GLU A 115 -9.53 -2.55 -6.45
CA GLU A 115 -9.86 -1.53 -5.44
C GLU A 115 -8.77 -1.35 -4.39
N ALA A 116 -8.07 -2.42 -4.00
CA ALA A 116 -6.92 -2.36 -3.11
C ALA A 116 -5.73 -1.69 -3.79
N LEU A 117 -5.46 -2.00 -5.07
CA LEU A 117 -4.44 -1.32 -5.87
C LEU A 117 -4.74 0.19 -6.02
N LEU A 118 -5.99 0.56 -6.26
CA LEU A 118 -6.39 1.97 -6.34
C LEU A 118 -6.01 2.73 -5.07
N ASP A 119 -6.26 2.12 -3.91
CA ASP A 119 -5.93 2.73 -2.62
C ASP A 119 -4.43 2.72 -2.35
N ALA A 120 -3.73 1.65 -2.68
CA ALA A 120 -2.28 1.54 -2.48
C ALA A 120 -1.52 2.58 -3.34
N PHE A 121 -1.84 2.70 -4.63
CA PHE A 121 -1.20 3.68 -5.53
C PHE A 121 -1.55 5.13 -5.18
N ALA A 122 -2.69 5.39 -4.54
CA ALA A 122 -3.10 6.73 -4.13
C ALA A 122 -2.16 7.37 -3.08
N TYR A 123 -1.35 6.56 -2.37
CA TYR A 123 -0.31 7.06 -1.45
C TYR A 123 0.95 7.59 -2.14
N TYR A 124 1.06 7.43 -3.46
CA TYR A 124 2.30 7.76 -4.16
C TYR A 124 2.05 8.75 -5.30
N PRO A 125 2.90 9.78 -5.44
CA PRO A 125 2.89 10.61 -6.64
C PRO A 125 3.42 9.80 -7.85
N PRO A 126 3.01 10.15 -9.09
CA PRO A 126 3.38 9.39 -10.28
C PRO A 126 4.87 9.19 -10.51
N VAL A 127 5.73 10.11 -10.05
CA VAL A 127 7.19 9.94 -10.13
C VAL A 127 7.66 8.65 -9.46
N ILE A 128 7.08 8.26 -8.32
CA ILE A 128 7.47 7.04 -7.61
C ILE A 128 7.19 5.81 -8.46
N TYR A 129 5.93 5.57 -8.82
CA TYR A 129 5.59 4.31 -9.47
C TYR A 129 5.88 4.32 -10.98
N LYS A 130 5.87 5.46 -11.68
CA LYS A 130 6.18 5.51 -13.14
C LYS A 130 7.66 5.64 -13.46
N LYS A 131 8.43 6.39 -12.66
CA LYS A 131 9.82 6.72 -12.96
C LYS A 131 10.82 6.01 -12.06
N GLU A 132 10.53 5.88 -10.77
CA GLU A 132 11.47 5.20 -9.85
C GLU A 132 11.29 3.67 -9.91
N ALA A 133 10.05 3.18 -9.78
CA ALA A 133 9.75 1.74 -9.81
C ALA A 133 9.39 1.18 -11.20
N PHE A 134 9.20 2.05 -12.19
CA PHE A 134 8.82 1.67 -13.56
C PHE A 134 7.63 0.69 -13.64
N ILE A 135 6.59 0.90 -12.84
CA ILE A 135 5.38 0.07 -12.85
C ILE A 135 4.39 0.67 -13.85
N SER A 136 4.00 -0.14 -14.83
CA SER A 136 2.98 0.18 -15.84
C SER A 136 1.93 -0.93 -15.96
N ILE A 137 2.26 -2.15 -15.55
CA ILE A 137 1.38 -3.32 -15.56
C ILE A 137 1.44 -3.98 -14.17
N VAL A 138 0.29 -4.37 -13.64
CA VAL A 138 0.17 -5.26 -12.48
C VAL A 138 -0.43 -6.58 -12.97
N ARG A 139 0.36 -7.64 -12.97
CA ARG A 139 -0.09 -8.97 -13.35
C ARG A 139 -0.45 -9.78 -12.12
N VAL A 140 -1.67 -10.30 -12.06
CA VAL A 140 -2.16 -11.15 -10.98
C VAL A 140 -2.27 -12.58 -11.48
N MET A 141 -1.54 -13.51 -10.86
CA MET A 141 -1.46 -14.91 -11.27
C MET A 141 -1.94 -15.84 -10.15
N ASP A 142 -2.51 -16.98 -10.49
CA ASP A 142 -2.77 -18.05 -9.51
C ASP A 142 -1.45 -18.76 -9.13
N SER A 143 -1.44 -19.44 -7.99
CA SER A 143 -0.28 -20.19 -7.50
C SER A 143 -0.01 -21.33 -8.46
N LEU A 144 1.08 -21.20 -9.21
CA LEU A 144 1.60 -22.26 -10.05
C LEU A 144 2.15 -23.39 -9.17
N THR A 145 1.31 -24.39 -8.92
CA THR A 145 1.80 -25.67 -8.41
C THR A 145 2.36 -26.43 -9.61
N LEU A 146 3.65 -26.27 -9.90
CA LEU A 146 4.30 -27.08 -10.93
C LEU A 146 4.26 -28.55 -10.46
N GLU A 147 3.47 -29.39 -11.15
CA GLU A 147 3.41 -30.83 -10.86
C GLU A 147 4.78 -31.47 -11.17
N GLY A 148 5.61 -31.64 -10.12
CA GLY A 148 6.90 -32.34 -10.19
C GLY A 148 7.75 -32.09 -8.94
N GLU A 149 8.04 -33.14 -8.16
CA GLU A 149 8.71 -33.12 -6.83
C GLU A 149 10.16 -32.56 -6.79
N SER A 150 10.65 -31.93 -7.86
CA SER A 150 11.94 -31.25 -7.90
C SER A 150 11.87 -29.78 -8.34
N ALA A 151 10.70 -29.27 -8.70
CA ALA A 151 10.52 -27.89 -9.13
C ALA A 151 9.94 -27.02 -8.00
N ARG A 152 10.67 -26.92 -6.88
CA ARG A 152 10.67 -25.67 -6.11
C ARG A 152 11.44 -24.61 -6.89
N GLU A 153 11.10 -24.41 -8.16
CA GLU A 153 11.34 -23.12 -8.79
C GLU A 153 10.41 -22.17 -8.05
N ARG A 154 10.94 -21.61 -6.96
CA ARG A 154 10.38 -20.40 -6.37
C ARG A 154 10.14 -19.49 -7.57
N ILE A 155 8.89 -19.12 -7.81
CA ILE A 155 8.57 -18.00 -8.67
C ILE A 155 9.04 -16.77 -7.90
N GLN A 156 10.37 -16.60 -7.83
CA GLN A 156 10.99 -15.30 -7.76
C GLN A 156 10.41 -14.57 -8.96
N GLY A 157 9.66 -13.48 -8.72
CA GLY A 157 8.94 -12.74 -9.75
C GLY A 157 9.80 -12.67 -11.02
N ILE A 158 9.38 -13.41 -12.05
CA ILE A 158 10.05 -13.43 -13.34
C ILE A 158 9.74 -12.07 -13.98
N ALA A 159 10.48 -11.05 -13.59
CA ALA A 159 10.49 -9.76 -14.24
C ALA A 159 11.35 -9.85 -15.51
N ASP A 160 10.89 -10.61 -16.52
CA ASP A 160 11.48 -10.66 -17.87
C ASP A 160 11.36 -9.32 -18.62
N VAL A 161 10.62 -8.37 -18.04
CA VAL A 161 10.24 -7.09 -18.63
C VAL A 161 10.37 -5.96 -17.60
N GLU A 162 10.83 -4.79 -18.05
CA GLU A 162 10.67 -3.51 -17.35
C GLU A 162 9.22 -3.05 -17.45
N GLY A 163 8.52 -2.88 -16.33
CA GLY A 163 7.11 -2.47 -16.37
C GLY A 163 6.15 -3.23 -15.47
N VAL A 164 6.47 -4.46 -15.05
CA VAL A 164 5.46 -5.39 -14.53
C VAL A 164 5.67 -5.67 -13.04
N LEU A 165 4.68 -5.30 -12.22
CA LEU A 165 4.52 -5.78 -10.85
C LEU A 165 3.74 -7.09 -10.89
N HIS A 166 4.26 -8.15 -10.28
CA HIS A 166 3.56 -9.42 -10.20
C HIS A 166 2.84 -9.51 -8.86
N LEU A 167 1.61 -10.04 -8.85
CA LEU A 167 0.90 -10.44 -7.65
C LEU A 167 0.61 -11.94 -7.75
N GLN A 168 0.89 -12.72 -6.71
CA GLN A 168 0.60 -14.14 -6.65
C GLN A 168 -0.65 -14.40 -5.78
N HIS A 169 -1.62 -15.12 -6.32
CA HIS A 169 -2.80 -15.60 -5.63
C HIS A 169 -2.58 -17.05 -5.18
N ILE A 170 -2.62 -17.32 -3.88
CA ILE A 170 -2.55 -18.67 -3.32
C ILE A 170 -3.94 -19.06 -2.81
N GLU A 171 -4.41 -20.25 -3.22
CA GLU A 171 -5.78 -20.74 -2.99
C GLU A 171 -6.21 -20.76 -1.51
N HIS A 172 -5.28 -20.76 -0.56
CA HIS A 172 -5.57 -20.69 0.87
C HIS A 172 -5.09 -19.39 1.54
N GLU A 173 -4.21 -18.65 0.87
CA GLU A 173 -3.45 -17.55 1.45
C GLU A 173 -3.74 -16.20 0.77
N GLY A 174 -4.60 -16.09 -0.24
CA GLY A 174 -4.98 -14.78 -0.82
C GLY A 174 -3.96 -14.24 -1.82
N VAL A 175 -3.78 -12.92 -1.93
CA VAL A 175 -3.07 -12.25 -3.06
C VAL A 175 -1.93 -11.33 -2.60
N PHE A 176 -0.67 -11.75 -2.73
CA PHE A 176 0.52 -10.95 -2.34
C PHE A 176 1.12 -10.24 -3.54
N PRO A 177 1.73 -9.07 -3.35
CA PRO A 177 2.69 -8.51 -4.28
C PRO A 177 4.02 -9.26 -4.30
N LEU A 178 4.67 -9.27 -5.45
CA LEU A 178 6.01 -9.78 -5.70
C LEU A 178 6.89 -8.63 -6.21
N ALA A 179 7.92 -8.26 -5.44
CA ALA A 179 8.96 -7.36 -5.91
C ALA A 179 9.86 -8.03 -6.97
N ARG A 180 10.58 -7.26 -7.78
CA ARG A 180 11.51 -7.80 -8.80
C ARG A 180 12.70 -8.55 -8.18
N ARG A 181 12.92 -8.43 -6.87
CA ARG A 181 14.09 -8.94 -6.14
C ARG A 181 13.81 -9.95 -5.01
N GLY A 182 12.70 -10.67 -5.03
CA GLY A 182 12.50 -11.80 -4.11
C GLY A 182 11.04 -12.21 -3.97
N PRO A 183 10.76 -13.38 -3.36
CA PRO A 183 9.41 -13.74 -2.93
C PRO A 183 9.22 -13.44 -1.43
N LEU A 184 8.04 -12.96 -1.02
CA LEU A 184 7.55 -12.98 0.37
C LEU A 184 6.02 -12.71 0.40
N GLY A 185 5.45 -12.49 1.59
CA GLY A 185 4.04 -12.16 1.79
C GLY A 185 3.08 -13.35 2.00
N GLN A 186 2.02 -13.11 2.79
CA GLN A 186 0.86 -13.96 3.06
C GLN A 186 -0.36 -13.05 3.40
N LEU A 187 -1.62 -13.53 3.38
CA LEU A 187 -2.83 -12.75 3.77
C LEU A 187 -3.97 -13.63 4.36
N GLY A 188 -4.28 -14.74 3.69
CA GLY A 188 -5.41 -15.62 3.96
C GLY A 188 -6.63 -15.42 3.04
N ARG A 189 -7.25 -16.54 2.61
CA ARG A 189 -8.56 -16.54 1.96
C ARG A 189 -9.67 -16.50 3.01
N GLU A 190 -10.44 -15.41 3.04
CA GLU A 190 -11.92 -15.44 3.21
C GLU A 190 -12.55 -14.07 2.96
N ASN A 191 -11.77 -13.00 3.00
CA ASN A 191 -12.02 -11.70 2.40
C ASN A 191 -10.64 -11.13 2.18
N LEU A 192 -10.31 -10.60 0.98
CA LEU A 192 -9.09 -9.82 0.81
C LEU A 192 -9.03 -8.81 1.95
N ASP A 193 -8.12 -9.02 2.90
CA ASP A 193 -7.86 -8.03 3.93
C ASP A 193 -7.16 -6.89 3.22
N LYS A 194 -7.95 -5.88 2.89
CA LYS A 194 -7.51 -4.76 2.08
C LYS A 194 -6.44 -3.96 2.80
N GLU A 195 -6.52 -3.85 4.12
CA GLU A 195 -5.55 -3.10 4.93
C GLU A 195 -4.21 -3.84 4.94
N GLU A 196 -4.24 -5.16 5.14
CA GLU A 196 -3.05 -6.00 5.08
C GLU A 196 -2.42 -6.01 3.68
N PHE A 197 -3.23 -6.14 2.62
CA PHE A 197 -2.74 -6.03 1.23
C PHE A 197 -2.02 -4.70 0.99
N ILE A 198 -2.61 -3.59 1.42
CA ILE A 198 -2.03 -2.25 1.23
C ILE A 198 -0.71 -2.14 2.00
N ARG A 199 -0.65 -2.64 3.24
CA ARG A 199 0.61 -2.72 4.02
C ARG A 199 1.68 -3.51 3.28
N THR A 200 1.39 -4.74 2.87
CA THR A 200 2.34 -5.58 2.14
C THR A 200 2.77 -4.92 0.82
N PHE A 201 1.86 -4.25 0.12
CA PHE A 201 2.20 -3.47 -1.07
C PHE A 201 3.23 -2.37 -0.76
N HIS A 202 3.04 -1.61 0.31
CA HIS A 202 4.00 -0.56 0.71
C HIS A 202 5.37 -1.13 1.08
N HIS A 203 5.39 -2.28 1.77
CA HIS A 203 6.60 -3.02 2.10
C HIS A 203 7.37 -3.42 0.83
N GLU A 204 6.72 -4.15 -0.09
CA GLU A 204 7.37 -4.65 -1.31
C GLU A 204 7.76 -3.54 -2.28
N LEU A 205 6.95 -2.49 -2.38
CA LEU A 205 7.31 -1.32 -3.19
C LEU A 205 8.53 -0.61 -2.59
N PHE A 206 8.68 -0.58 -1.27
CA PHE A 206 9.90 -0.02 -0.67
C PHE A 206 11.13 -0.81 -1.10
N HIS A 207 11.10 -2.15 -1.06
CA HIS A 207 12.20 -3.00 -1.53
C HIS A 207 12.61 -2.72 -2.98
N GLU A 208 11.66 -2.40 -3.85
CA GLU A 208 11.95 -2.03 -5.25
C GLU A 208 12.61 -0.64 -5.36
N LEU A 209 12.22 0.30 -4.49
CA LEU A 209 12.73 1.67 -4.51
C LEU A 209 14.09 1.82 -3.80
N ASP A 210 14.37 0.94 -2.84
CA ASP A 210 15.47 1.03 -1.90
C ASP A 210 16.84 0.98 -2.58
N ASP A 211 17.51 2.12 -2.55
CA ASP A 211 18.91 2.31 -2.96
C ASP A 211 19.79 2.76 -1.79
N ILE A 212 19.29 2.64 -0.55
CA ILE A 212 20.02 3.02 0.67
C ILE A 212 21.06 1.93 0.97
N ASP A 213 22.33 2.31 1.03
CA ASP A 213 23.40 1.41 1.45
C ASP A 213 23.20 0.97 2.91
N ASP A 214 23.29 -0.34 3.16
CA ASP A 214 23.04 -0.91 4.49
C ASP A 214 24.04 -0.43 5.54
N ALA A 215 25.29 -0.15 5.15
CA ALA A 215 26.29 0.38 6.08
C ALA A 215 25.99 1.84 6.42
N GLU A 216 25.59 2.65 5.43
CA GLU A 216 25.11 4.01 5.65
C GLU A 216 23.88 4.04 6.58
N TRP A 217 22.90 3.17 6.33
CA TRP A 217 21.70 3.02 7.16
C TRP A 217 22.07 2.73 8.63
N ILE A 218 22.91 1.72 8.85
CA ILE A 218 23.36 1.32 10.19
C ILE A 218 24.09 2.47 10.88
N GLU A 219 25.03 3.11 10.19
CA GLU A 219 25.84 4.19 10.74
C GLU A 219 25.00 5.39 11.16
N GLN A 220 24.06 5.83 10.33
CA GLN A 220 23.26 7.03 10.60
C GLN A 220 22.16 6.80 11.65
N THR A 221 21.64 5.59 11.76
CA THR A 221 20.47 5.31 12.61
C THR A 221 20.85 4.87 14.02
N ARG A 222 21.76 3.89 14.15
CA ARG A 222 22.19 3.34 15.45
C ARG A 222 23.66 3.63 15.78
N GLY A 223 24.45 4.10 14.82
CA GLY A 223 25.88 4.36 14.98
C GLY A 223 26.74 3.16 14.59
N SER A 224 27.99 3.43 14.22
CA SER A 224 28.96 2.38 13.87
C SER A 224 29.31 1.51 15.08
N LEU A 225 29.34 0.20 14.86
CA LEU A 225 29.83 -0.78 15.82
C LEU A 225 31.37 -0.89 15.73
N SER A 226 32.08 0.20 16.01
CA SER A 226 33.55 0.17 16.04
C SER A 226 34.02 -0.16 17.46
N GLY A 227 34.34 -1.43 17.73
CA GLY A 227 34.90 -1.88 19.01
C GLY A 227 34.10 -3.00 19.69
N ASP A 228 34.27 -3.13 21.00
CA ASP A 228 33.54 -4.12 21.81
C ASP A 228 32.05 -3.74 21.89
N ILE A 229 31.16 -4.66 21.52
CA ILE A 229 29.70 -4.47 21.58
C ILE A 229 29.28 -4.43 23.05
N SER A 230 28.80 -3.28 23.51
CA SER A 230 28.26 -3.14 24.86
C SER A 230 26.87 -3.80 24.98
N VAL A 231 26.53 -4.28 26.18
CA VAL A 231 25.20 -4.85 26.49
C VAL A 231 24.06 -3.88 26.11
N ALA A 232 24.28 -2.57 26.23
CA ALA A 232 23.29 -1.54 25.90
C ALA A 232 22.97 -1.44 24.40
N GLN A 233 23.83 -1.99 23.52
CA GLN A 233 23.64 -1.98 22.07
C GLN A 233 22.88 -3.19 21.56
N LEU A 234 22.83 -4.29 22.33
CA LEU A 234 22.22 -5.55 21.92
C LEU A 234 20.77 -5.43 21.45
N PRO A 235 19.88 -4.62 22.08
CA PRO A 235 18.50 -4.50 21.61
C PRO A 235 18.36 -3.98 20.19
N TYR A 236 19.36 -3.22 19.70
CA TYR A 236 19.35 -2.59 18.37
C TYR A 236 20.06 -3.44 17.29
N LEU A 237 20.53 -4.64 17.64
CA LEU A 237 21.20 -5.55 16.72
C LEU A 237 20.21 -6.40 15.92
N TYR A 238 20.55 -6.67 14.67
CA TYR A 238 19.83 -7.64 13.84
C TYR A 238 20.04 -9.06 14.38
N ARG A 239 19.13 -9.98 14.06
CA ARG A 239 19.19 -11.38 14.53
C ARG A 239 20.51 -12.06 14.15
N GLU A 240 21.00 -11.85 12.93
CA GLU A 240 22.27 -12.42 12.49
C GLU A 240 23.46 -11.89 13.31
N GLU A 241 23.42 -10.62 13.72
CA GLU A 241 24.47 -9.98 14.53
C GLU A 241 24.46 -10.50 15.97
N LEU A 242 23.27 -10.64 16.57
CA LEU A 242 23.10 -11.28 17.87
C LEU A 242 23.64 -12.70 17.86
N ASP A 243 23.36 -13.45 16.80
CA ASP A 243 23.87 -14.80 16.59
C ASP A 243 25.39 -14.85 16.54
N LYS A 244 26.03 -13.87 15.88
CA LYS A 244 27.49 -13.73 15.85
C LYS A 244 28.05 -13.45 17.25
N VAL A 245 27.39 -12.59 18.04
CA VAL A 245 27.78 -12.33 19.44
C VAL A 245 27.70 -13.60 20.29
N VAL A 246 26.57 -14.32 20.24
CA VAL A 246 26.35 -15.56 21.01
C VAL A 246 27.39 -16.64 20.68
N LYS A 247 27.81 -16.73 19.41
CA LYS A 247 28.76 -17.75 18.94
C LYS A 247 30.23 -17.35 19.11
N ASN A 248 30.55 -16.09 19.47
CA ASN A 248 31.92 -15.61 19.56
C ASN A 248 32.58 -15.93 20.93
N PRO A 249 33.59 -16.83 21.01
CA PRO A 249 34.23 -17.19 22.28
C PRO A 249 35.11 -16.07 22.87
N ALA A 250 35.46 -15.03 22.08
CA ALA A 250 36.21 -13.89 22.56
C ALA A 250 35.35 -12.91 23.40
N ILE A 251 34.02 -13.00 23.28
CA ILE A 251 33.07 -12.18 24.05
C ILE A 251 32.78 -12.84 25.40
N SER A 252 32.58 -12.02 26.44
CA SER A 252 32.39 -12.51 27.80
C SER A 252 31.16 -13.41 27.92
N PRO A 253 31.14 -14.39 28.84
CA PRO A 253 29.96 -15.22 29.08
C PRO A 253 28.69 -14.41 29.43
N GLU A 254 28.85 -13.28 30.13
CA GLU A 254 27.75 -12.39 30.52
C GLU A 254 27.11 -11.72 29.29
N GLU A 255 27.92 -11.13 28.42
CA GLU A 255 27.44 -10.51 27.17
C GLU A 255 26.79 -11.54 26.22
N ARG A 256 27.36 -12.75 26.12
CA ARG A 256 26.74 -13.84 25.33
C ARG A 256 25.40 -14.28 25.90
N SER A 257 25.26 -14.30 27.23
CA SER A 257 23.99 -14.63 27.88
C SER A 257 22.96 -13.52 27.65
N ALA A 258 23.37 -12.25 27.73
CA ALA A 258 22.51 -11.12 27.42
C ALA A 258 22.05 -11.15 25.95
N ALA A 259 22.97 -11.36 25.00
CA ALA A 259 22.63 -11.45 23.58
C ALA A 259 21.64 -12.59 23.26
N ARG A 260 21.78 -13.74 23.94
CA ARG A 260 20.82 -14.85 23.82
C ARG A 260 19.45 -14.48 24.41
N SER A 261 19.42 -13.70 25.49
CA SER A 261 18.16 -13.19 26.03
C SER A 261 17.50 -12.23 25.04
N GLU A 262 18.25 -11.32 24.44
CA GLU A 262 17.73 -10.38 23.42
C GLU A 262 17.29 -11.07 22.13
N SER A 263 17.92 -12.18 21.74
CA SER A 263 17.48 -12.95 20.56
C SER A 263 16.17 -13.70 20.79
N VAL A 264 15.82 -13.98 22.06
CA VAL A 264 14.58 -14.68 22.45
C VAL A 264 13.50 -13.69 22.89
N ASN A 265 13.90 -12.55 23.46
CA ASN A 265 12.99 -11.48 23.85
C ASN A 265 12.57 -10.70 22.60
N ASN A 266 11.31 -10.87 22.18
CA ASN A 266 10.72 -10.19 21.02
C ASN A 266 10.37 -8.71 21.30
N SER A 267 11.19 -7.97 22.03
CA SER A 267 10.97 -6.53 22.20
C SER A 267 11.61 -5.81 21.01
N PRO A 268 10.83 -5.17 20.11
CA PRO A 268 11.37 -4.53 18.90
C PRO A 268 11.95 -3.15 19.23
N ILE A 269 12.84 -3.05 20.23
CA ILE A 269 13.49 -1.78 20.56
C ILE A 269 14.38 -1.38 19.38
N GLY A 270 14.11 -0.22 18.79
CA GLY A 270 14.75 0.30 17.60
C GLY A 270 14.18 -0.24 16.30
N PHE A 271 13.10 -1.03 16.31
CA PHE A 271 12.50 -1.64 15.13
C PHE A 271 10.98 -1.40 15.09
N ALA A 272 10.41 -1.32 13.88
CA ALA A 272 8.97 -1.18 13.71
C ALA A 272 8.22 -2.45 14.16
N THR A 273 8.77 -3.62 13.78
CA THR A 273 8.23 -4.95 14.06
C THR A 273 9.36 -5.93 14.40
N ASP A 274 8.97 -7.16 14.71
CA ASP A 274 9.93 -8.25 14.88
C ASP A 274 10.61 -8.64 13.55
N ASP A 275 9.90 -8.55 12.41
CA ASP A 275 10.45 -8.86 11.08
C ASP A 275 11.56 -7.90 10.68
N GLY A 276 11.44 -6.62 11.03
CA GLY A 276 12.52 -5.64 10.82
C GLY A 276 13.83 -5.97 11.53
N ARG A 277 13.86 -6.95 12.45
CA ARG A 277 15.09 -7.41 13.10
C ARG A 277 15.89 -8.39 12.27
N ASP A 278 15.36 -8.88 11.15
CA ASP A 278 16.07 -9.89 10.34
C ASP A 278 17.32 -9.30 9.70
N ASN A 279 17.21 -8.14 9.05
CA ASN A 279 18.30 -7.47 8.36
C ASN A 279 17.92 -6.02 8.03
N PRO A 280 18.87 -5.16 7.62
CA PRO A 280 18.60 -3.77 7.24
C PRO A 280 17.56 -3.60 6.14
N TRP A 281 17.50 -4.52 5.18
CA TRP A 281 16.58 -4.46 4.04
C TRP A 281 15.12 -4.58 4.52
N GLU A 282 14.81 -5.57 5.36
CA GLU A 282 13.49 -5.75 5.99
C GLU A 282 13.14 -4.63 6.99
N ASP A 283 14.12 -4.13 7.74
CA ASP A 283 13.95 -3.01 8.69
C ASP A 283 13.43 -1.74 8.00
N LYS A 284 14.05 -1.38 6.86
CA LYS A 284 13.65 -0.22 6.08
C LYS A 284 12.23 -0.39 5.52
N ALA A 285 11.92 -1.56 4.94
CA ALA A 285 10.63 -1.85 4.33
C ALA A 285 9.49 -1.94 5.37
N THR A 286 9.72 -2.57 6.51
CA THR A 286 8.73 -2.62 7.62
C THR A 286 8.45 -1.23 8.20
N ILE A 287 9.42 -0.30 8.22
CA ILE A 287 9.12 1.08 8.60
C ILE A 287 8.21 1.75 7.58
N ALA A 288 8.48 1.59 6.27
CA ALA A 288 7.64 2.15 5.22
C ALA A 288 6.22 1.59 5.23
N GLU A 289 6.10 0.28 5.44
CA GLU A 289 4.84 -0.45 5.61
C GLU A 289 3.94 0.20 6.65
N PHE A 290 4.48 0.51 7.82
CA PHE A 290 3.70 1.11 8.91
C PHE A 290 3.46 2.60 8.71
N LEU A 291 4.43 3.35 8.15
CA LEU A 291 4.26 4.78 7.87
C LEU A 291 3.13 5.05 6.87
N LEU A 292 2.91 4.15 5.92
CA LEU A 292 1.92 4.32 4.85
C LEU A 292 0.65 3.51 5.08
N GLY A 293 0.78 2.25 5.50
CA GLY A 293 -0.36 1.34 5.64
C GLY A 293 -1.12 1.48 6.95
N ASP A 294 -0.45 1.91 8.04
CA ASP A 294 -1.14 2.23 9.30
C ASP A 294 -0.48 3.40 10.07
N PRO A 295 -0.56 4.62 9.51
CA PRO A 295 0.05 5.80 10.13
C PRO A 295 -0.59 6.15 11.49
N GLY A 296 -1.79 5.61 11.79
CA GLY A 296 -2.48 5.81 13.05
C GLY A 296 -1.95 4.91 14.17
N GLN A 297 -1.72 3.63 13.90
CA GLN A 297 -1.22 2.67 14.88
C GLN A 297 0.28 2.79 15.13
N PHE A 298 1.05 3.25 14.14
CA PHE A 298 2.47 3.49 14.35
C PHE A 298 2.71 4.50 15.48
N GLY A 299 1.74 5.39 15.73
CA GLY A 299 1.70 6.28 16.89
C GLY A 299 2.69 7.43 16.79
N SER A 300 3.28 7.83 17.92
CA SER A 300 4.44 8.73 17.96
C SER A 300 5.65 7.96 18.49
N PRO A 301 6.13 6.93 17.77
CA PRO A 301 7.17 6.03 18.24
C PRO A 301 8.48 6.80 18.47
N GLU A 302 8.65 7.91 17.74
CA GLU A 302 9.73 8.89 17.89
C GLU A 302 9.88 9.44 19.32
N SER A 303 8.79 9.47 20.09
CA SER A 303 8.81 9.97 21.48
C SER A 303 9.30 8.93 22.49
N ARG A 304 9.41 7.66 22.11
CA ARG A 304 9.72 6.54 23.02
C ARG A 304 11.01 5.83 22.67
N ASP A 305 11.41 5.87 21.39
CA ASP A 305 12.58 5.16 20.89
C ASP A 305 13.42 6.06 19.97
N PRO A 306 14.59 6.55 20.43
CA PRO A 306 15.39 7.48 19.65
C PRO A 306 16.08 6.83 18.44
N VAL A 307 16.28 5.51 18.43
CA VAL A 307 16.86 4.81 17.27
C VAL A 307 15.81 4.64 16.20
N LEU A 308 14.61 4.16 16.58
CA LEU A 308 13.48 4.07 15.65
C LEU A 308 13.10 5.45 15.09
N ALA A 309 13.14 6.50 15.90
CA ALA A 309 12.92 7.88 15.45
C ALA A 309 13.85 8.28 14.29
N LYS A 310 15.15 7.98 14.43
CA LYS A 310 16.14 8.26 13.37
C LYS A 310 15.86 7.46 12.11
N LYS A 311 15.52 6.18 12.26
CA LYS A 311 15.16 5.31 11.12
C LYS A 311 13.94 5.83 10.37
N ILE A 312 12.91 6.27 11.09
CA ILE A 312 11.72 6.90 10.51
C ILE A 312 12.09 8.15 9.72
N LYS A 313 12.84 9.08 10.33
CA LYS A 313 13.28 10.31 9.65
C LYS A 313 14.12 10.01 8.40
N PHE A 314 14.91 8.93 8.42
CA PHE A 314 15.65 8.48 7.26
C PHE A 314 14.70 8.03 6.14
N VAL A 315 13.69 7.19 6.43
CA VAL A 315 12.68 6.74 5.46
C VAL A 315 11.84 7.91 4.93
N GLU A 316 11.46 8.86 5.78
CA GLU A 316 10.74 10.07 5.36
C GLU A 316 11.58 10.91 4.38
N LYS A 317 12.88 11.11 4.68
CA LYS A 317 13.82 11.81 3.79
C LYS A 317 14.02 11.06 2.47
N PHE A 318 14.09 9.73 2.52
CA PHE A 318 14.17 8.89 1.33
C PHE A 318 12.94 9.10 0.42
N TYR A 319 11.73 9.06 0.97
CA TYR A 319 10.53 9.34 0.19
C TYR A 319 10.45 10.78 -0.30
N PHE A 320 10.95 11.76 0.46
CA PHE A 320 11.10 13.13 -0.02
C PHE A 320 11.96 13.19 -1.29
N LEU A 321 13.13 12.54 -1.29
CA LEU A 321 14.02 12.48 -2.44
C LEU A 321 13.38 11.78 -3.64
N LYS A 322 12.83 10.57 -3.44
CA LYS A 322 12.20 9.76 -4.50
C LYS A 322 10.97 10.44 -5.08
N SER A 323 10.20 11.14 -4.26
CA SER A 323 8.99 11.86 -4.67
C SER A 323 9.24 13.27 -5.19
N ARG A 324 10.50 13.72 -5.24
CA ARG A 324 10.87 15.08 -5.65
C ARG A 324 10.23 16.16 -4.76
N GLY A 325 10.18 15.90 -3.46
CA GLY A 325 9.64 16.78 -2.43
C GLY A 325 8.11 16.83 -2.39
N ILE A 326 7.41 15.96 -3.13
CA ILE A 326 5.95 15.87 -3.06
C ILE A 326 5.50 15.20 -1.75
N ILE A 327 6.27 14.22 -1.28
CA ILE A 327 6.12 13.60 0.04
C ILE A 327 7.03 14.36 1.01
N ASP A 328 6.45 15.25 1.81
CA ASP A 328 7.14 16.06 2.82
C ASP A 328 6.46 15.93 4.20
N GLU A 329 6.90 16.68 5.22
CA GLU A 329 6.29 16.62 6.56
C GLU A 329 4.78 16.91 6.53
N GLY A 330 4.32 17.79 5.63
CA GLY A 330 2.90 18.08 5.45
C GLY A 330 2.10 16.88 4.93
N TYR A 331 2.71 16.04 4.09
CA TYR A 331 2.12 14.77 3.65
C TYR A 331 1.97 13.81 4.83
N TRP A 332 3.04 13.58 5.59
CA TRP A 332 3.05 12.66 6.73
C TRP A 332 2.01 13.07 7.78
N GLU A 333 1.90 14.35 8.07
CA GLU A 333 0.88 14.88 8.97
C GLU A 333 -0.54 14.69 8.41
N THR A 334 -0.73 14.87 7.10
CA THR A 334 -2.02 14.67 6.43
C THR A 334 -2.49 13.23 6.54
N ILE A 335 -1.66 12.24 6.21
CA ILE A 335 -2.06 10.83 6.23
C ILE A 335 -2.26 10.31 7.67
N ARG A 336 -1.46 10.78 8.64
CA ARG A 336 -1.66 10.49 10.07
C ARG A 336 -3.01 10.98 10.57
N ARG A 337 -3.37 12.24 10.27
CA ARG A 337 -4.68 12.81 10.66
C ARG A 337 -5.84 12.13 9.95
N ALA A 338 -5.63 11.74 8.70
CA ALA A 338 -6.65 11.06 7.90
C ALA A 338 -6.76 9.56 8.20
N LYS A 339 -5.93 9.01 9.11
CA LYS A 339 -5.88 7.60 9.50
C LYS A 339 -5.79 6.66 8.28
N GLY A 340 -4.87 6.97 7.37
CA GLY A 340 -4.68 6.15 6.18
C GLY A 340 -5.83 6.23 5.16
N ASN A 341 -6.49 7.39 5.04
CA ASN A 341 -7.42 7.61 3.93
C ASN A 341 -6.63 7.89 2.63
N SER A 342 -6.64 6.93 1.71
CA SER A 342 -5.96 6.98 0.41
C SER A 342 -6.37 8.19 -0.45
N GLU A 343 -7.64 8.60 -0.44
CA GLU A 343 -8.11 9.75 -1.22
C GLU A 343 -7.50 11.07 -0.74
N MET A 344 -7.26 11.19 0.58
CA MET A 344 -6.60 12.35 1.16
C MET A 344 -5.12 12.43 0.72
N ALA A 345 -4.43 11.29 0.67
CA ALA A 345 -3.07 11.19 0.16
C ALA A 345 -3.01 11.60 -1.33
N ALA A 346 -3.87 11.02 -2.17
CA ALA A 346 -3.94 11.34 -3.60
C ALA A 346 -4.21 12.83 -3.85
N ARG A 347 -5.14 13.43 -3.09
CA ARG A 347 -5.41 14.86 -3.18
C ARG A 347 -4.20 15.69 -2.78
N TYR A 348 -3.52 15.33 -1.69
CA TYR A 348 -2.32 16.02 -1.23
C TYR A 348 -1.26 16.05 -2.33
N HIS A 349 -0.92 14.91 -2.92
CA HIS A 349 0.12 14.84 -3.96
C HIS A 349 -0.22 15.72 -5.16
N LYS A 350 -1.47 15.74 -5.59
CA LYS A 350 -1.93 16.56 -6.72
C LYS A 350 -1.82 18.06 -6.43
N GLU A 351 -2.26 18.49 -5.25
CA GLU A 351 -2.17 19.89 -4.82
C GLU A 351 -0.72 20.33 -4.60
N ARG A 352 0.08 19.46 -3.99
CA ARG A 352 1.51 19.70 -3.73
C ARG A 352 2.29 19.78 -5.04
N SER A 353 2.08 18.85 -5.98
CA SER A 353 2.73 18.87 -7.30
C SER A 353 2.45 20.18 -8.04
N ARG A 354 1.19 20.64 -8.05
CA ARG A 354 0.82 21.94 -8.64
C ARG A 354 1.51 23.11 -7.97
N THR A 355 1.58 23.10 -6.64
CA THR A 355 2.20 24.16 -5.86
C THR A 355 3.69 24.24 -6.17
N LEU A 356 4.41 23.11 -6.12
CA LEU A 356 5.84 23.04 -6.40
C LEU A 356 6.16 23.45 -7.85
N ALA A 357 5.31 23.07 -8.81
CA ALA A 357 5.46 23.46 -10.21
C ALA A 357 5.35 24.98 -10.47
N LEU A 358 4.68 25.72 -9.58
CA LEU A 358 4.52 27.18 -9.69
C LEU A 358 5.64 27.97 -9.01
N LEU A 359 6.50 27.32 -8.21
CA LEU A 359 7.62 27.98 -7.56
C LEU A 359 8.64 28.45 -8.60
N SER A 360 9.33 29.57 -8.32
CA SER A 360 10.53 29.93 -9.07
C SER A 360 11.65 28.92 -8.80
N ASP A 361 12.64 28.84 -9.70
CA ASP A 361 13.78 27.94 -9.52
C ASP A 361 14.57 28.24 -8.24
N GLU A 362 14.70 29.52 -7.87
CA GLU A 362 15.34 29.92 -6.61
C GLU A 362 14.58 29.38 -5.39
N VAL A 363 13.27 29.57 -5.34
CA VAL A 363 12.44 29.12 -4.20
C VAL A 363 12.37 27.60 -4.14
N LEU A 364 12.27 26.91 -5.29
CA LEU A 364 12.28 25.45 -5.33
C LEU A 364 13.64 24.89 -4.87
N ARG A 365 14.75 25.51 -5.29
CA ARG A 365 16.09 25.10 -4.86
C ARG A 365 16.26 25.28 -3.35
N ASP A 366 15.81 26.41 -2.80
CA ASP A 366 15.91 26.66 -1.35
C ASP A 366 15.01 25.71 -0.54
N TYR A 367 13.82 25.37 -1.07
CA TYR A 367 12.97 24.34 -0.47
C TYR A 367 13.67 22.98 -0.41
N VAL A 368 14.26 22.52 -1.51
CA VAL A 368 14.98 21.24 -1.53
C VAL A 368 16.21 21.28 -0.62
N ARG A 369 16.96 22.38 -0.62
CA ARG A 369 18.14 22.56 0.24
C ARG A 369 17.84 22.45 1.73
N GLN A 370 16.66 22.88 2.18
CA GLN A 370 16.29 22.78 3.59
C GLN A 370 16.23 21.32 4.07
N GLU A 371 15.90 20.38 3.18
CA GLU A 371 15.75 18.97 3.52
C GLU A 371 17.01 18.14 3.25
N ILE A 372 17.75 18.45 2.17
CA ILE A 372 18.85 17.60 1.71
C ILE A 372 20.20 18.33 1.58
N GLY A 373 20.26 19.61 1.91
CA GLY A 373 21.47 20.44 1.81
C GLY A 373 21.81 20.87 0.37
N ASP A 374 23.06 21.28 0.14
CA ASP A 374 23.53 21.87 -1.13
C ASP A 374 23.81 20.85 -2.25
N GLN A 375 23.04 19.78 -2.33
CA GLN A 375 23.27 18.69 -3.28
C GLN A 375 22.62 18.89 -4.66
N LEU A 376 21.84 19.96 -4.86
CA LEU A 376 21.06 20.16 -6.08
C LEU A 376 21.69 21.20 -7.02
N ASP A 377 22.23 20.74 -8.14
CA ASP A 377 22.68 21.61 -9.24
C ASP A 377 21.53 22.02 -10.18
N ASP A 378 21.80 22.89 -11.16
CA ASP A 378 20.79 23.40 -12.09
C ASP A 378 20.21 22.31 -13.02
N VAL A 379 21.01 21.30 -13.38
CA VAL A 379 20.57 20.18 -14.23
C VAL A 379 19.63 19.28 -13.45
N ALA A 380 19.98 18.96 -12.20
CA ALA A 380 19.16 18.22 -11.26
C ALA A 380 17.85 18.95 -10.99
N LEU A 381 17.87 20.27 -10.77
CA LEU A 381 16.66 21.08 -10.53
C LEU A 381 15.69 21.04 -11.72
N LYS A 382 16.19 21.08 -12.96
CA LYS A 382 15.36 20.97 -14.15
C LYS A 382 14.67 19.60 -14.24
N SER A 383 15.44 18.52 -14.08
CA SER A 383 14.92 17.14 -14.05
C SER A 383 13.88 16.96 -12.94
N TRP A 384 14.15 17.52 -11.76
CA TRP A 384 13.26 17.54 -10.61
C TRP A 384 11.91 18.20 -10.93
N ARG A 385 11.93 19.33 -11.65
CA ARG A 385 10.71 20.02 -12.09
C ARG A 385 9.94 19.20 -13.11
N GLU A 386 10.61 18.59 -14.08
CA GLU A 386 9.97 17.71 -15.08
C GLU A 386 9.24 16.54 -14.39
N ASP A 387 9.84 15.97 -13.35
CA ASP A 387 9.24 14.90 -12.55
C ASP A 387 8.01 15.35 -11.75
N ILE A 388 8.04 16.55 -11.15
CA ILE A 388 6.88 17.14 -10.47
C ILE A 388 5.71 17.30 -11.44
N MET A 389 5.98 17.66 -12.70
CA MET A 389 4.94 17.85 -13.72
C MET A 389 4.21 16.55 -14.07
N LEU A 390 4.80 15.37 -13.85
CA LEU A 390 4.11 14.08 -14.02
C LEU A 390 2.88 13.94 -13.11
N GLY A 391 2.89 14.61 -11.95
CA GLY A 391 1.78 14.65 -10.99
C GLY A 391 0.62 15.58 -11.37
N ILE A 392 0.76 16.37 -12.43
CA ILE A 392 -0.25 17.33 -12.85
C ILE A 392 -1.05 16.72 -14.02
N PRO A 393 -2.36 16.45 -13.84
CA PRO A 393 -3.17 15.98 -14.94
C PRO A 393 -3.08 16.97 -16.09
N GLN A 394 -2.64 16.51 -17.25
CA GLN A 394 -2.71 17.31 -18.46
C GLN A 394 -4.20 17.60 -18.68
N ALA A 395 -4.57 18.89 -18.66
CA ALA A 395 -5.92 19.26 -19.05
C ALA A 395 -6.15 18.63 -20.44
N ALA A 396 -7.19 17.81 -20.58
CA ALA A 396 -7.54 17.21 -21.86
C ALA A 396 -7.62 18.34 -22.89
N GLN A 397 -6.60 18.42 -23.76
CA GLN A 397 -6.48 19.44 -24.79
C GLN A 397 -7.50 19.20 -25.89
#